data_AF-A0A0B1SDJ3-F1
#
_entry.id   AF-A0A0B1SDJ3-F1
#
_cell.length_a   1.000
_cell.length_b   1.000
_cell.length_c   1.000
_cell.angle_alpha   90.00
_cell.angle_beta   90.00
_cell.angle_gamma   90.00
#
_symmetry.space_group_name_H-M   'P 1'
#
loop_
_entity.id
_entity.type
_entity.pdbx_description
1 polymer ?
#
loop_
_entity_poly.entity_id
_entity_poly.type
_entity_poly.pdbx_seq_one_letter_code
_entity_poly.pdbx_strand_id
1 'polypeptide(L)' 'MSLKRARIKSENPGDSDDLLDEKYTDKNGEFAVTGTTRELTDIEPVLYIYHDCDDGIRVCFIVLKSKTSFLRYV' A
#
# COMPACT_ATOMS: atom_id res chain seq x y z
N MET A 1 -9.95 4.44 -15.47
CA MET A 1 -8.80 4.21 -14.57
C MET A 1 -9.14 3.01 -13.73
N SER A 2 -8.86 1.82 -14.24
CA SER A 2 -9.06 0.55 -13.53
C SER A 2 -7.97 0.33 -12.48
N LEU A 3 -7.85 1.26 -11.54
CA LEU A 3 -7.12 1.01 -10.30
C LEU A 3 -7.83 -0.16 -9.58
N LYS A 4 -7.04 -1.15 -9.17
CA LYS A 4 -7.58 -2.38 -8.57
C LYS A 4 -7.52 -2.30 -7.06
N ARG A 5 -6.35 -1.98 -6.48
CA ARG A 5 -6.18 -2.01 -5.01
C ARG A 5 -5.01 -1.18 -4.51
N ALA A 6 -5.14 -0.63 -3.33
CA ALA A 6 -4.08 -0.02 -2.53
C ALA A 6 -3.81 -0.89 -1.30
N ARG A 7 -2.53 -1.06 -0.94
CA ARG A 7 -2.09 -1.76 0.27
C ARG A 7 -1.11 -0.90 1.03
N ILE A 8 -1.13 -0.97 2.35
CA ILE A 8 -0.09 -0.39 3.19
C ILE A 8 0.58 -1.52 3.96
N LYS A 9 1.92 -1.54 3.94
CA LYS A 9 2.74 -2.57 4.58
C LYS A 9 3.79 -1.94 5.48
N SER A 10 4.19 -2.63 6.54
CA SER A 10 5.42 -2.31 7.29
C SER A 10 6.57 -3.12 6.69
N GLU A 11 7.62 -2.46 6.17
CA GLU A 11 8.82 -3.13 5.65
C GLU A 11 9.97 -3.00 6.64
N ASN A 12 10.10 -3.94 7.58
CA ASN A 12 11.20 -3.97 8.54
C ASN A 12 12.25 -5.03 8.16
N PRO A 13 13.52 -4.66 7.93
CA PRO A 13 14.58 -5.63 7.65
C PRO A 13 14.76 -6.61 8.82
N GLY A 14 14.34 -7.86 8.63
CA GLY A 14 14.47 -8.92 9.65
C GLY A 14 13.15 -9.34 10.32
N ASP A 15 12.03 -8.69 9.98
CA ASP A 15 10.68 -9.16 10.30
C ASP A 15 9.96 -9.63 9.01
N SER A 16 8.89 -10.40 9.16
CA SER A 16 7.94 -10.64 8.07
C SER A 16 7.19 -9.36 7.72
N ASP A 17 7.13 -9.02 6.43
CA ASP A 17 6.36 -7.86 5.96
C ASP A 17 4.89 -7.93 6.41
N ASP A 18 4.49 -7.04 7.31
CA ASP A 18 3.13 -6.95 7.80
C ASP A 18 2.23 -6.22 6.80
N LEU A 19 1.22 -6.92 6.26
CA LEU A 19 0.11 -6.26 5.57
C LEU A 19 -0.78 -5.58 6.62
N LEU A 20 -0.75 -4.24 6.67
CA LEU A 20 -1.52 -3.50 7.65
C LEU A 20 -2.97 -3.27 7.19
N ASP A 21 -3.17 -2.97 5.90
CA ASP A 21 -4.49 -2.84 5.29
C ASP A 21 -4.46 -3.02 3.76
N GLU A 22 -5.60 -3.43 3.20
CA GLU A 22 -5.86 -3.50 1.76
C GLU A 22 -7.25 -2.94 1.46
N LYS A 23 -7.34 -2.05 0.46
CA LYS A 23 -8.59 -1.48 -0.03
C LYS A 23 -8.62 -1.42 -1.54
N TYR A 24 -9.82 -1.56 -2.10
CA TYR A 24 -10.10 -1.31 -3.50
C TYR A 24 -10.40 0.17 -3.69
N THR A 25 -9.95 0.74 -4.79
CA THR A 25 -10.32 2.11 -5.16
C THR A 25 -11.79 2.17 -5.54
N ASP A 26 -12.44 3.28 -5.22
CA ASP A 26 -13.84 3.49 -5.59
C ASP A 26 -13.99 3.90 -7.07
N LYS A 27 -15.23 4.20 -7.48
CA LYS A 27 -15.56 4.62 -8.85
C LYS A 27 -14.87 5.92 -9.29
N ASN A 28 -14.42 6.75 -8.34
CA ASN A 28 -13.72 8.00 -8.59
C ASN A 28 -12.19 7.82 -8.54
N GLY A 29 -11.69 6.61 -8.21
CA GLY A 29 -10.28 6.33 -8.01
C GLY A 29 -9.77 6.69 -6.61
N GLU A 30 -10.67 7.02 -5.68
CA GLU A 30 -10.32 7.35 -4.30
C GLU A 30 -10.10 6.08 -3.48
N PHE A 31 -9.17 6.16 -2.53
CA PHE A 31 -8.92 5.10 -1.56
C PHE A 31 -8.48 5.70 -0.23
N ALA A 32 -8.79 5.00 0.86
CA ALA A 32 -8.29 5.31 2.19
C ALA A 32 -7.86 4.01 2.83
N VAL A 33 -6.58 3.88 3.16
CA VAL A 33 -6.02 2.73 3.87
C VAL A 33 -5.56 3.18 5.25
N THR A 34 -5.84 2.38 6.26
CA THR A 34 -5.48 2.66 7.65
C THR A 34 -4.92 1.43 8.28
N GLY A 35 -3.72 1.51 8.86
CA GLY A 35 -3.03 0.36 9.40
C GLY A 35 -2.40 0.66 10.74
N THR A 36 -2.36 -0.36 11.60
CA THR A 36 -1.64 -0.34 12.87
C THR A 36 -0.91 -1.66 13.03
N THR A 37 0.34 -1.62 13.47
CA THR A 37 1.08 -2.82 13.90
C THR A 37 1.78 -2.53 15.22
N ARG A 38 2.19 -3.60 15.91
CA ARG A 38 2.98 -3.53 17.13
C ARG A 38 4.37 -4.04 16.82
N GLU A 39 5.27 -3.11 16.60
CA GLU A 39 6.67 -3.39 16.31
C GLU A 39 7.55 -3.16 17.54
N LEU A 40 8.65 -3.91 17.64
CA LEU A 40 9.71 -3.62 18.61
C LEU A 40 10.59 -2.45 18.12
N THR A 41 10.72 -2.30 16.81
CA THR A 41 11.48 -1.24 16.13
C THR A 41 10.55 -0.14 15.60
N ASP A 42 11.11 0.86 14.93
CA ASP A 42 10.29 1.85 14.22
C ASP A 42 9.48 1.17 13.10
N ILE A 43 8.29 1.71 12.82
CA ILE A 43 7.44 1.24 11.73
C ILE A 43 7.90 1.94 10.44
N GLU A 44 8.16 1.18 9.38
CA GLU A 44 8.46 1.72 8.03
C GLU A 44 7.29 1.49 7.06
N PRO A 45 6.22 2.32 7.10
CA PRO A 45 5.04 2.07 6.28
C PRO A 45 5.26 2.45 4.81
N VAL A 46 4.96 1.53 3.90
CA VAL A 46 5.03 1.71 2.44
C VAL A 46 3.65 1.52 1.84
N LEU A 47 3.18 2.52 1.10
CA LEU A 47 1.96 2.45 0.29
C LEU A 47 2.28 1.80 -1.06
N TYR A 48 1.52 0.76 -1.39
CA TYR A 48 1.55 0.01 -2.63
C TYR A 48 0.27 0.23 -3.42
N ILE A 49 0.36 0.84 -4.59
CA ILE A 49 -0.78 1.06 -5.48
C ILE A 49 -0.66 0.11 -6.67
N TYR A 50 -1.64 -0.78 -6.81
CA TYR A 50 -1.75 -1.72 -7.93
C TYR A 50 -2.75 -1.16 -8.92
N HIS A 51 -2.26 -0.76 -10.08
CA HIS A 51 -3.10 -0.25 -11.15
C HIS A 51 -2.92 -1.05 -12.43
N ASP A 52 -4.03 -1.20 -13.15
CA ASP A 52 -4.04 -1.64 -14.54
C ASP A 52 -4.13 -0.37 -15.40
N CYS A 53 -3.16 -0.18 -16.29
CA CYS A 53 -3.26 0.88 -17.29
C CYS A 53 -4.18 0.32 -18.38
N ASP A 54 -5.39 0.86 -18.54
CA ASP A 54 -6.42 0.40 -19.49
C ASP A 54 -6.00 0.62 -20.97
N ASP A 55 -4.77 0.26 -21.35
CA ASP A 55 -4.14 0.47 -22.65
C ASP A 55 -4.36 -0.69 -23.64
N GLY A 56 -5.13 -1.70 -23.22
CA GLY A 56 -5.69 -2.75 -24.07
C GLY A 56 -4.68 -3.77 -24.63
N ILE A 57 -3.37 -3.62 -24.41
CA ILE A 57 -2.34 -4.42 -25.11
C ILE A 57 -1.38 -5.14 -24.15
N ARG A 58 -1.20 -4.69 -22.90
CA ARG A 58 -0.29 -5.35 -21.96
C ARG A 58 -0.98 -5.68 -20.64
N VAL A 59 -0.72 -6.89 -20.13
CA VAL A 59 -1.03 -7.24 -18.74
C VAL A 59 -0.21 -6.32 -17.85
N CYS A 60 -0.79 -5.21 -17.43
CA CYS A 60 -0.10 -4.16 -16.73
C CYS A 60 -0.49 -4.25 -15.25
N PHE A 61 0.41 -4.76 -14.42
CA PHE A 61 0.31 -4.63 -12.97
C PHE A 61 1.44 -3.71 -12.53
N ILE A 62 1.27 -2.41 -12.74
CA ILE A 62 2.22 -1.44 -12.21
C ILE A 62 1.96 -1.31 -10.71
N VAL A 63 3.06 -1.42 -9.96
CA VAL A 63 3.08 -1.19 -8.53
C VAL A 63 3.82 0.12 -8.28
N LEU A 64 3.10 1.13 -7.83
CA LEU A 64 3.73 2.35 -7.32
C LEU A 64 3.98 2.16 -5.82
N LYS A 65 5.21 2.43 -5.39
CA LYS A 65 5.60 2.41 -3.98
C LYS A 65 5.87 3.82 -3.49
N SER A 66 5.26 4.19 -2.38
CA SER A 66 5.54 5.45 -1.69
C SER A 66 5.87 5.16 -0.24
N LYS A 67 7.09 5.52 0.19
CA LYS A 67 7.45 5.47 1.61
C LYS A 67 6.69 6.58 2.33
N THR A 68 5.88 6.20 3.31
CA THR A 68 5.10 7.13 4.12
C THR A 68 5.78 7.30 5.47
N SER A 69 5.84 8.52 5.98
CA SER A 69 6.33 8.78 7.34
C SER A 69 5.12 8.92 8.25
N PHE A 70 4.99 8.03 9.24
CA PHE A 70 3.94 8.09 10.25
C PHE A 70 4.48 8.64 11.57
N LEU A 71 3.60 9.32 12.31
CA LEU A 71 3.89 9.75 13.68
C LEU A 71 3.82 8.54 14.60
N ARG A 72 4.91 8.31 15.35
CA ARG A 72 5.00 7.28 16.37
C ARG A 72 4.07 7.62 17.54
N TYR A 73 3.04 6.80 17.76
CA TYR A 73 2.34 6.77 19.03
C TYR A 73 2.94 5.64 19.86
N VAL A 74 3.84 6.00 20.78
CA VAL A 74 4.28 5.15 21.90
C VAL A 74 3.23 5.14 23.00
#